data_AF-A0A7Y0R3D6-F1
#
_entry.id   AF-A0A7Y0R3D6-F1
#
_cell.length_a   1.000
_cell.length_b   1.000
_cell.length_c   1.000
_cell.angle_alpha   90.00
_cell.angle_beta   90.00
_cell.angle_gamma   90.00
#
_symmetry.space_group_name_H-M   'P 1'
#
loop_
_entity.id
_entity.type
_entity.pdbx_description
1 polymer ?
#
loop_
_entity_poly.entity_id
_entity_poly.type
_entity_poly.pdbx_seq_one_letter_code
_entity_poly.pdbx_strand_id
1 'polypeptide(L)'
;QLNEEADHVKGTFLDKYRLSLITPELYYHDGQIYDEDYVYGSFLQSAMAEKGVTCTNCHDPHSAQLKIPEEAVCAQCHVASDYLSENHTFHQANTEASKCTTCHMPETTYMQVDPRRDHSWHVPRPDLSKHINTPNVC
;
A
#
# COMPACT_ATOMS: atom_id res chain seq x y z
N GLN A 1 -25.65 -3.39 -26.83
CA GLN A 1 -24.65 -4.37 -26.34
C GLN A 1 -23.31 -3.88 -26.83
N LEU A 2 -22.43 -3.50 -25.91
CA LEU A 2 -21.02 -3.21 -26.23
C LEU A 2 -20.39 -4.57 -26.55
N ASN A 3 -20.02 -4.78 -27.81
CA ASN A 3 -19.34 -5.98 -28.26
C ASN A 3 -17.86 -5.89 -27.86
N GLU A 4 -17.40 -6.81 -27.02
CA GLU A 4 -16.04 -6.88 -26.46
C GLU A 4 -14.94 -7.16 -27.51
N GLU A 5 -15.25 -7.16 -28.80
CA GLU A 5 -14.34 -7.57 -29.86
C GLU A 5 -13.44 -6.44 -30.39
N ALA A 6 -13.70 -5.17 -30.03
CA ALA A 6 -12.94 -4.04 -30.56
C ALA A 6 -12.55 -3.02 -29.49
N ASP A 7 -11.27 -2.66 -29.49
CA ASP A 7 -10.71 -1.59 -28.67
C ASP A 7 -11.10 -0.22 -29.24
N HIS A 8 -12.15 0.39 -28.68
CA HIS A 8 -12.74 1.63 -29.19
C HIS A 8 -11.93 2.89 -28.87
N VAL A 9 -10.92 2.81 -27.99
CA VAL A 9 -10.07 3.93 -27.59
C VAL A 9 -8.62 3.58 -27.88
N LYS A 10 -8.00 4.29 -28.82
CA LYS A 10 -6.56 4.13 -29.10
C LYS A 10 -5.76 4.95 -28.08
N GLY A 11 -5.09 4.27 -27.14
CA GLY A 11 -4.33 4.92 -26.08
C GLY A 11 -3.78 3.94 -25.05
N THR A 12 -3.11 4.48 -24.04
CA THR A 12 -2.64 3.76 -22.85
C THR A 12 -3.82 3.38 -21.94
N PHE A 13 -3.56 2.57 -20.90
CA PHE A 13 -4.59 2.13 -19.96
C PHE A 13 -5.39 3.30 -19.35
N LEU A 14 -4.70 4.38 -18.95
CA LEU A 14 -5.33 5.54 -18.32
C LEU A 14 -6.03 6.49 -19.31
N ASP A 15 -5.85 6.29 -20.62
CA ASP A 15 -6.66 6.95 -21.64
C ASP A 15 -8.05 6.30 -21.78
N LYS A 16 -8.20 5.06 -21.30
CA LYS A 16 -9.42 4.25 -21.39
C LYS A 16 -10.18 4.21 -20.08
N TYR A 17 -9.46 4.19 -18.97
CA TYR A 17 -10.00 4.04 -17.62
C TYR A 17 -9.58 5.22 -16.77
N ARG A 18 -10.56 5.83 -16.09
CA ARG A 18 -10.30 6.87 -15.11
C ARG A 18 -10.17 6.24 -13.74
N LEU A 19 -9.11 6.58 -13.01
CA LEU A 19 -8.98 6.22 -11.61
C LEU A 19 -10.02 6.96 -10.77
N SER A 20 -10.49 6.30 -9.73
CA SER A 20 -11.26 6.96 -8.67
C SER A 20 -10.45 8.13 -8.10
N LEU A 21 -11.14 9.22 -7.79
CA LEU A 21 -10.53 10.34 -7.10
C LEU A 21 -10.42 10.03 -5.60
N ILE A 22 -9.56 10.76 -4.89
CA ILE A 22 -9.53 10.74 -3.44
C ILE A 22 -10.80 11.41 -2.93
N THR A 23 -11.73 10.63 -2.40
CA THR A 23 -12.98 11.12 -1.82
C THR A 23 -13.22 10.50 -0.45
N PRO A 24 -14.03 11.14 0.42
CA PRO A 24 -14.32 10.62 1.76
C PRO A 24 -15.03 9.27 1.78
N GLU A 25 -15.64 8.86 0.66
CA GLU A 25 -16.26 7.53 0.51
C GLU A 25 -15.22 6.42 0.32
N LEU A 26 -14.02 6.73 -0.18
CA LEU A 26 -12.98 5.75 -0.50
C LEU A 26 -11.77 5.81 0.44
N TYR A 27 -11.55 6.94 1.12
CA TYR A 27 -10.40 7.20 1.97
C TYR A 27 -10.80 7.77 3.34
N TYR A 28 -10.05 7.36 4.37
CA TYR A 28 -10.04 8.02 5.66
C TYR A 28 -9.48 9.44 5.55
N HIS A 29 -9.73 10.28 6.57
CA HIS A 29 -9.27 11.67 6.58
C HIS A 29 -7.74 11.85 6.57
N ASP A 30 -6.98 10.81 6.90
CA ASP A 30 -5.52 10.77 6.81
C ASP A 30 -5.00 10.11 5.53
N GLY A 31 -5.88 9.73 4.59
CA GLY A 31 -5.49 9.13 3.32
C GLY A 31 -5.25 7.62 3.36
N GLN A 32 -5.53 6.95 4.50
CA GLN A 32 -5.62 5.49 4.53
C GLN A 32 -6.82 5.02 3.69
N ILE A 33 -6.73 3.84 3.07
CA ILE A 33 -7.83 3.24 2.30
C ILE A 33 -8.97 2.91 3.26
N TYR A 34 -10.20 3.31 2.92
CA TYR A 34 -11.39 3.05 3.73
C TYR A 34 -12.30 1.96 3.15
N ASP A 35 -12.73 2.11 1.90
CA ASP A 35 -13.66 1.18 1.24
C ASP A 35 -12.93 0.34 0.17
N GLU A 36 -13.65 -0.35 -0.72
CA GLU A 36 -13.14 -1.23 -1.80
C GLU A 36 -12.22 -0.56 -2.85
N ASP A 37 -11.60 0.59 -2.53
CA ASP A 37 -10.60 1.17 -3.41
C ASP A 37 -9.42 0.21 -3.60
N TYR A 38 -8.98 0.10 -4.84
CA TYR A 38 -7.80 -0.69 -5.15
C TYR A 38 -6.56 0.11 -4.76
N VAL A 39 -5.57 -0.56 -4.18
CA VAL A 39 -4.37 0.05 -3.55
C VAL A 39 -3.51 0.92 -4.48
N TYR A 40 -3.83 0.96 -5.78
CA TYR A 40 -3.10 1.75 -6.77
C TYR A 40 -3.17 3.26 -6.50
N GLY A 41 -4.31 3.77 -6.02
CA GLY A 41 -4.42 5.19 -5.64
C GLY A 41 -3.48 5.56 -4.50
N SER A 42 -3.41 4.73 -3.46
CA SER A 42 -2.44 4.84 -2.37
C SER A 42 -0.99 4.77 -2.87
N PHE A 43 -0.70 3.81 -3.75
CA PHE A 43 0.63 3.65 -4.35
C PHE A 43 1.09 4.91 -5.06
N LEU A 44 0.25 5.49 -5.94
CA LEU A 44 0.60 6.69 -6.70
C LEU A 44 0.87 7.92 -5.83
N GLN A 45 0.34 7.95 -4.61
CA GLN A 45 0.57 9.03 -3.64
C GLN A 45 1.85 8.83 -2.82
N SER A 46 2.49 7.67 -2.91
CA SER A 46 3.66 7.33 -2.10
C SER A 46 4.95 8.01 -2.60
N ALA A 47 5.88 8.22 -1.68
CA ALA A 47 7.25 8.62 -2.01
C ALA A 47 7.96 7.59 -2.90
N MET A 48 7.60 6.30 -2.80
CA MET A 48 8.17 5.26 -3.66
C MET A 48 7.80 5.48 -5.13
N ALA A 49 6.50 5.72 -5.40
CA ALA A 49 6.04 6.01 -6.76
C ALA A 49 6.65 7.30 -7.32
N GLU A 50 6.77 8.36 -6.49
CA GLU A 50 7.44 9.61 -6.87
C GLU A 50 8.91 9.37 -7.28
N LYS A 51 9.59 8.41 -6.64
CA LYS A 51 10.98 8.03 -6.97
C LYS A 51 11.09 7.02 -8.11
N GLY A 52 9.99 6.70 -8.79
CA GLY A 52 9.99 5.80 -9.96
C GLY A 52 10.02 4.31 -9.60
N VAL A 53 9.77 3.95 -8.34
CA VAL A 53 9.48 2.56 -7.98
C VAL A 53 8.19 2.15 -8.69
N THR A 54 8.12 0.88 -9.07
CA THR A 54 6.97 0.27 -9.74
C THR A 54 6.58 -1.02 -9.01
N CYS A 55 5.39 -1.55 -9.31
CA CYS A 55 4.91 -2.81 -8.74
C CYS A 55 5.95 -3.95 -8.92
N THR A 56 6.61 -3.97 -10.09
CA THR A 56 7.58 -5.02 -10.44
C THR A 56 8.92 -4.91 -9.70
N ASN A 57 9.17 -3.85 -8.94
CA ASN A 57 10.33 -3.81 -8.05
C ASN A 57 10.16 -4.74 -6.85
N CYS A 58 8.92 -5.01 -6.42
CA CYS A 58 8.61 -5.88 -5.28
C CYS A 58 7.91 -7.19 -5.68
N HIS A 59 7.01 -7.14 -6.68
CA HIS A 59 6.19 -8.27 -7.10
C HIS A 59 6.65 -8.88 -8.41
N ASP A 60 6.50 -10.20 -8.53
CA ASP A 60 6.59 -10.89 -9.82
C ASP A 60 5.36 -10.53 -10.69
N PRO A 61 5.55 -10.05 -11.92
CA PRO A 61 4.45 -9.52 -12.74
C PRO A 61 3.44 -10.58 -13.20
N HIS A 62 3.75 -11.88 -13.10
CA HIS A 62 2.86 -12.95 -13.58
C HIS A 62 2.09 -13.62 -12.44
N SER A 63 2.71 -13.75 -11.27
CA SER A 63 2.12 -14.39 -10.10
C SER A 63 1.61 -13.40 -9.05
N ALA A 64 1.98 -12.12 -9.17
CA ALA A 64 1.78 -11.07 -8.17
C ALA A 64 2.40 -11.38 -6.79
N GLN A 65 3.17 -12.47 -6.65
CA GLN A 65 3.86 -12.83 -5.41
C GLN A 65 5.07 -11.93 -5.19
N LEU A 66 5.53 -11.80 -3.95
CA LEU A 66 6.77 -11.09 -3.64
C LEU A 66 7.96 -11.81 -4.30
N LYS A 67 8.87 -11.04 -4.89
CA LYS A 67 10.09 -11.57 -5.55
C LYS A 67 11.09 -12.16 -4.56
N ILE A 68 11.10 -11.63 -3.34
CA ILE A 68 11.98 -12.04 -2.24
C ILE A 68 11.15 -12.11 -0.94
N PRO A 69 11.67 -12.76 0.11
CA PRO A 69 10.98 -12.83 1.39
C PRO A 69 10.61 -11.44 1.93
N GLU A 70 9.44 -11.34 2.57
CA GLU A 70 8.84 -10.10 3.07
C GLU A 70 9.82 -9.26 3.90
N GLU A 71 10.56 -9.92 4.79
CA GLU A 71 11.57 -9.33 5.68
C GLU A 71 12.72 -8.64 4.93
N ALA A 72 12.96 -9.00 3.67
CA ALA A 72 14.04 -8.46 2.85
C ALA A 72 13.56 -7.40 1.85
N VAL A 73 12.25 -7.33 1.54
CA VAL A 73 11.71 -6.44 0.48
C VAL A 73 12.08 -4.99 0.74
N CYS A 74 11.86 -4.48 1.95
CA CYS A 74 12.14 -3.09 2.30
C CYS A 74 13.65 -2.80 2.33
N ALA A 75 14.45 -3.79 2.73
CA ALA A 75 15.90 -3.69 2.86
C ALA A 75 16.64 -3.62 1.50
N GLN A 76 15.94 -3.82 0.38
CA GLN A 76 16.51 -3.60 -0.96
C GLN A 76 16.95 -2.13 -1.17
N CYS A 77 16.26 -1.19 -0.51
CA CYS A 77 16.51 0.24 -0.64
C CYS A 77 16.76 0.93 0.70
N HIS A 78 16.12 0.47 1.78
CA HIS A 78 16.28 1.04 3.12
C HIS A 78 17.39 0.34 3.90
N VAL A 79 18.25 1.13 4.56
CA VAL A 79 19.38 0.59 5.31
C VAL A 79 18.90 -0.20 6.53
N ALA A 80 18.98 -1.52 6.47
CA ALA A 80 18.43 -2.41 7.50
C ALA A 80 18.87 -2.08 8.94
N SER A 81 20.13 -1.64 9.16
CA SER A 81 20.61 -1.26 10.50
C SER A 81 19.84 -0.10 11.13
N ASP A 82 19.30 0.79 10.29
CA ASP A 82 18.64 2.02 10.74
C ASP A 82 17.15 1.75 11.03
N TYR A 83 16.54 0.85 10.26
CA TYR A 83 15.09 0.60 10.31
C TYR A 83 14.68 -0.66 11.09
N LEU A 84 15.54 -1.69 11.19
CA LEU A 84 15.20 -2.92 11.94
C LEU A 84 15.52 -2.82 13.45
N SER A 85 16.17 -1.74 13.88
CA SER A 85 16.50 -1.55 15.29
C SER A 85 15.23 -1.35 16.14
N GLU A 86 15.26 -1.79 17.39
CA GLU A 86 14.16 -1.57 18.34
C GLU A 86 13.92 -0.07 18.61
N ASN A 87 14.88 0.81 18.28
CA ASN A 87 14.71 2.27 18.35
C ASN A 87 13.83 2.82 17.23
N HIS A 88 13.64 2.08 16.13
CA HIS A 88 12.74 2.44 15.05
C HIS A 88 11.41 1.70 15.18
N THR A 89 11.46 0.39 15.40
CA THR A 89 10.24 -0.43 15.48
C THR A 89 9.51 -0.27 16.79
N PHE A 90 10.20 0.10 17.88
CA PHE A 90 9.67 0.15 19.25
C PHE A 90 9.06 -1.17 19.75
N HIS A 91 9.39 -2.28 19.08
CA HIS A 91 8.92 -3.62 19.39
C HIS A 91 10.11 -4.58 19.46
N GLN A 92 9.97 -5.66 20.25
CA GLN A 92 10.98 -6.71 20.32
C GLN A 92 11.32 -7.23 18.92
N ALA A 93 12.61 -7.37 18.63
CA ALA A 93 13.08 -7.87 17.35
C ALA A 93 12.49 -9.26 17.00
N ASN A 94 12.27 -9.49 15.70
CA ASN A 94 11.72 -10.74 15.14
C ASN A 94 10.30 -11.09 15.60
N THR A 95 9.49 -10.08 15.93
CA THR A 95 8.06 -10.23 16.18
C THR A 95 7.23 -9.71 15.00
N GLU A 96 5.97 -10.13 14.88
CA GLU A 96 5.05 -9.57 13.87
C GLU A 96 4.94 -8.04 13.97
N ALA A 97 4.95 -7.48 15.18
CA ALA A 97 4.91 -6.04 15.42
C ALA A 97 6.19 -5.31 14.95
N SER A 98 7.31 -6.02 14.80
CA SER A 98 8.57 -5.45 14.31
C SER A 98 8.71 -5.47 12.78
N LYS A 99 7.76 -6.08 12.05
CA LYS A 99 7.79 -6.12 10.58
C LYS A 99 7.41 -4.76 10.00
N CYS A 100 8.16 -4.32 8.99
CA CYS A 100 7.90 -3.07 8.27
C CYS A 100 6.45 -2.99 7.75
N THR A 101 5.96 -4.09 7.20
CA THR A 101 4.63 -4.23 6.62
C THR A 101 3.50 -4.12 7.64
N THR A 102 3.73 -4.50 8.90
CA THR A 102 2.69 -4.40 9.95
C THR A 102 2.31 -2.96 10.21
N CYS A 103 3.28 -2.05 10.22
CA CYS A 103 3.04 -0.64 10.51
C CYS A 103 2.84 0.22 9.25
N HIS A 104 3.64 -0.03 8.20
CA HIS A 104 3.61 0.79 6.97
C HIS A 104 2.70 0.22 5.88
N MET A 105 2.25 -1.02 5.98
CA MET A 105 1.33 -1.66 5.02
C MET A 105 0.23 -2.42 5.76
N PRO A 106 -0.54 -1.75 6.63
CA PRO A 106 -1.58 -2.41 7.43
C PRO A 106 -2.57 -3.15 6.52
N GLU A 107 -3.00 -4.31 6.98
CA GLU A 107 -3.94 -5.16 6.25
C GLU A 107 -5.38 -4.82 6.66
N THR A 108 -6.24 -4.65 5.67
CA THR A 108 -7.70 -4.53 5.86
C THR A 108 -8.39 -5.58 5.01
N THR A 109 -9.34 -6.31 5.60
CA THR A 109 -10.14 -7.31 4.88
C THR A 109 -11.41 -6.68 4.34
N TYR A 110 -11.47 -6.53 3.02
CA TYR A 110 -12.65 -6.03 2.31
C TYR A 110 -13.59 -7.20 2.01
N MET A 111 -14.90 -6.93 2.09
CA MET A 111 -15.97 -7.91 1.83
C MET A 111 -15.83 -9.25 2.57
N GLN A 112 -15.10 -9.24 3.69
CA GLN A 112 -14.79 -10.43 4.51
C GLN A 112 -13.95 -11.51 3.82
N VAL A 113 -13.55 -11.34 2.56
CA VAL A 113 -12.89 -12.38 1.75
C VAL A 113 -11.61 -11.92 1.06
N ASP A 114 -11.31 -10.62 1.09
CA ASP A 114 -10.20 -10.03 0.36
C ASP A 114 -9.28 -9.22 1.30
N PRO A 115 -8.31 -9.88 1.95
CA PRO A 115 -7.30 -9.18 2.75
C PRO A 115 -6.33 -8.43 1.83
N ARG A 116 -6.24 -7.11 2.01
CA ARG A 116 -5.35 -6.25 1.23
C ARG A 116 -4.47 -5.43 2.15
N ARG A 117 -3.17 -5.39 1.82
CA ARG A 117 -2.20 -4.50 2.46
C ARG A 117 -2.17 -3.15 1.75
N ASP A 118 -2.20 -2.07 2.53
CA ASP A 118 -2.04 -0.72 1.98
C ASP A 118 -0.66 -0.56 1.30
N HIS A 119 -0.62 0.27 0.26
CA HIS A 119 0.58 0.60 -0.52
C HIS A 119 0.88 2.11 -0.47
N SER A 120 0.43 2.80 0.58
CA SER A 120 0.77 4.21 0.81
C SER A 120 2.11 4.40 1.53
N TRP A 121 2.51 3.41 2.35
CA TRP A 121 3.70 3.44 3.22
C TRP A 121 3.80 4.66 4.15
N HIS A 122 2.66 5.19 4.60
CA HIS A 122 2.65 6.29 5.55
C HIS A 122 3.46 5.98 6.81
N VAL A 123 4.11 7.00 7.37
CA VAL A 123 4.71 6.89 8.71
C VAL A 123 3.57 6.82 9.73
N PRO A 124 3.51 5.78 10.59
CA PRO A 124 2.46 5.66 11.60
C PRO A 124 2.38 6.89 12.50
N ARG A 125 1.17 7.44 12.65
CA ARG A 125 0.88 8.60 13.50
C ARG A 125 -0.24 8.26 14.50
N PRO A 126 0.03 7.40 15.49
CA PRO A 126 -1.00 6.95 16.44
C PRO A 126 -1.58 8.10 17.28
N ASP A 127 -0.84 9.20 17.43
CA ASP A 127 -1.31 10.45 18.02
C ASP A 127 -2.39 11.12 17.17
N LEU A 128 -2.19 11.18 15.85
CA LEU A 128 -3.15 11.75 14.91
C LEU A 128 -4.36 10.83 14.74
N SER A 129 -4.15 9.54 14.47
CA SER A 129 -5.25 8.59 14.19
C SER A 129 -6.28 8.54 15.32
N LYS A 130 -5.82 8.64 16.58
CA LYS A 130 -6.72 8.77 17.76
C LYS A 130 -7.52 10.07 17.77
N HIS A 131 -6.92 11.18 17.35
CA HIS A 131 -7.57 12.49 17.35
C HIS A 131 -8.66 12.62 16.27
N ILE A 132 -8.41 12.08 15.08
CA ILE A 132 -9.32 12.17 13.91
C ILE A 132 -10.13 10.90 13.67
N ASN A 133 -10.04 9.92 14.59
CA ASN A 133 -10.79 8.66 14.57
C ASN A 133 -10.60 7.85 13.28
N THR A 134 -9.35 7.63 12.89
CA THR A 134 -8.94 6.76 11.77
C THR A 134 -8.23 5.51 12.30
N PRO A 135 -8.06 4.45 11.47
CA PRO A 135 -7.37 3.23 11.90
C PRO A 135 -5.98 3.51 12.45
N ASN A 136 -5.62 2.75 13.49
CA ASN A 136 -4.37 2.86 14.19
C ASN A 136 -3.64 1.51 14.14
N VAL A 137 -2.37 1.54 13.72
CA VAL A 137 -1.53 0.35 13.55
C VAL A 137 -0.74 -0.01 14.81
N CYS A 138 -0.81 0.82 15.86
CA CYS A 138 -0.09 0.67 17.13
C CYS A 138 -1.01 0.21 18.28
#